data_AF-A0A9E1KE43-F1
#
_entry.id   AF-A0A9E1KE43-F1
#
_cell.length_a   1.000
_cell.length_b   1.000
_cell.length_c   1.000
_cell.angle_alpha   90.00
_cell.angle_beta   90.00
_cell.angle_gamma   90.00
#
_symmetry.space_group_name_H-M   'P 1'
#
loop_
_entity.id
_entity.type
_entity.pdbx_description
1 polymer ?
#
loop_
_entity_poly.entity_id
_entity_poly.type
_entity_poly.pdbx_seq_one_letter_code
_entity_poly.pdbx_strand_id
1 'polypeptide(L)'
;GAFMSPVLMCAENPATTSAHDIEAFGPISTLIPYGDEEHAIQLAALGKGSLVGSIITGNSDIATRLSIGAAAYHGRLLILNSSCAKESTGHGSPLPHLIHGGPGRAGGSEEMGGVRGVKHYMQHTAIQGSPDMLTAITGSWMQGSQRKIDSVHPFKKHFKELDIGNSVVTEKRTITLEDIEAFAELSGDKFYAHMDEAAAKRNPFFEGRVAHGYFLVSMAAGLFVWPDEGPVLANYGMDNLRFSSPVYPGDEIQVQFTCKQKVNRENEDYGEVRWDTTLINQNDEVVANYDVLTLVAKSQ
;
A
#
# COMPACT_ATOMS: atom_id res chain seq x y z
N GLY A 1 -1.90 -51.53 -13.41
CA GLY A 1 -2.18 -50.23 -12.76
C GLY A 1 -0.89 -49.64 -12.26
N ALA A 2 -0.75 -48.31 -12.28
CA ALA A 2 0.41 -47.59 -11.77
C ALA A 2 0.23 -47.27 -10.27
N PHE A 3 0.14 -48.30 -9.44
CA PHE A 3 -0.09 -48.16 -8.00
C PHE A 3 1.22 -48.24 -7.22
N MET A 4 1.32 -47.46 -6.15
CA MET A 4 2.41 -47.49 -5.19
C MET A 4 1.86 -47.18 -3.79
N SER A 5 2.32 -47.91 -2.77
CA SER A 5 2.01 -47.60 -1.37
C SER A 5 2.81 -46.38 -0.88
N PRO A 6 2.31 -45.60 0.09
CA PRO A 6 3.11 -44.56 0.73
C PRO A 6 4.38 -45.12 1.38
N VAL A 7 5.51 -44.42 1.20
CA VAL A 7 6.83 -44.80 1.73
C VAL A 7 7.38 -43.68 2.59
N LEU A 8 7.67 -43.99 3.85
CA LEU A 8 8.37 -43.09 4.76
C LEU A 8 9.78 -43.63 5.01
N MET A 9 10.79 -42.88 4.57
CA MET A 9 12.20 -43.18 4.80
C MET A 9 12.71 -42.42 6.02
N CYS A 10 13.83 -42.84 6.59
CA CYS A 10 14.54 -42.14 7.65
C CYS A 10 16.01 -42.00 7.26
N ALA A 11 16.56 -40.79 7.34
CA ALA A 11 17.97 -40.55 7.07
C ALA A 11 18.82 -40.80 8.32
N GLU A 12 19.75 -41.76 8.24
CA GLU A 12 20.71 -42.02 9.33
C GLU A 12 21.68 -40.84 9.53
N ASN A 13 22.11 -40.21 8.43
CA ASN A 13 23.02 -39.05 8.44
C ASN A 13 22.32 -37.83 7.82
N PRO A 14 21.85 -36.87 8.64
CA PRO A 14 21.09 -35.73 8.17
C PRO A 14 21.79 -34.88 7.11
N ALA A 15 23.10 -34.65 7.23
CA ALA A 15 23.83 -33.75 6.34
C ALA A 15 24.24 -34.39 4.99
N THR A 16 24.36 -35.72 4.93
CA THR A 16 24.94 -36.43 3.76
C THR A 16 23.96 -37.35 3.05
N THR A 17 22.70 -37.39 3.49
CA THR A 17 21.64 -38.14 2.81
C THR A 17 21.40 -37.63 1.39
N SER A 18 21.14 -38.55 0.46
CA SER A 18 20.77 -38.21 -0.92
C SER A 18 19.40 -37.54 -1.03
N ALA A 19 18.59 -37.52 0.03
CA ALA A 19 17.28 -36.86 0.06
C ALA A 19 17.37 -35.33 -0.19
N HIS A 20 18.54 -34.72 0.04
CA HIS A 20 18.79 -33.32 -0.31
C HIS A 20 18.99 -33.11 -1.80
N ASP A 21 19.21 -34.17 -2.58
CA ASP A 21 19.56 -34.11 -4.00
C ASP A 21 18.58 -34.83 -4.93
N ILE A 22 17.86 -35.82 -4.42
CA ILE A 22 17.00 -36.69 -5.22
C ILE A 22 15.58 -36.66 -4.65
N GLU A 23 14.64 -36.23 -5.50
CA GLU A 23 13.21 -36.34 -5.25
C GLU A 23 12.66 -37.57 -6.00
N ALA A 24 11.87 -38.38 -5.30
CA ALA A 24 11.04 -39.40 -5.93
C ALA A 24 9.61 -38.88 -6.03
N PHE A 25 9.18 -38.51 -7.24
CA PHE A 25 7.89 -37.87 -7.48
C PHE A 25 6.71 -38.85 -7.28
N GLY A 26 6.18 -38.90 -6.06
CA GLY A 26 5.17 -39.85 -5.64
C GLY A 26 4.92 -39.77 -4.12
N PRO A 27 4.29 -40.79 -3.52
CA PRO A 27 3.96 -40.78 -2.10
C PRO A 27 5.18 -41.18 -1.23
N ILE A 28 6.33 -40.52 -1.44
CA ILE A 28 7.59 -40.81 -0.74
C ILE A 28 8.04 -39.57 0.03
N SER A 29 8.44 -39.75 1.29
CA SER A 29 9.02 -38.68 2.10
C SER A 29 10.11 -39.24 3.01
N THR A 30 11.09 -38.41 3.35
CA THR A 30 12.21 -38.79 4.22
C THR A 30 12.17 -37.97 5.51
N LEU A 31 12.16 -38.64 6.66
CA LEU A 31 12.40 -38.01 7.95
C LEU A 31 13.89 -37.74 8.12
N ILE A 32 14.23 -36.48 8.42
CA ILE A 32 15.60 -36.04 8.68
C ILE A 32 15.62 -35.39 10.07
N PRO A 33 16.29 -35.99 11.07
CA PRO A 33 16.38 -35.38 12.39
C PRO A 33 17.29 -34.16 12.38
N TYR A 34 16.97 -33.17 13.21
CA TYR A 34 17.78 -32.00 13.47
C TYR A 34 17.95 -31.79 14.98
N GLY A 35 18.97 -31.02 15.37
CA GLY A 35 19.32 -30.82 16.79
C GLY A 35 18.67 -29.56 17.36
N ASP A 36 18.76 -28.47 16.61
CA ASP A 36 18.22 -27.17 16.93
C ASP A 36 17.75 -26.46 15.65
N GLU A 37 17.28 -25.22 15.81
CA GLU A 37 16.72 -24.42 14.73
C GLU A 37 17.78 -24.04 13.67
N GLU A 38 19.01 -23.77 14.08
CA GLU A 38 20.11 -23.48 13.16
C GLU A 38 20.45 -24.69 12.30
N HIS A 39 20.52 -25.88 12.90
CA HIS A 39 20.70 -27.12 12.16
C HIS A 39 19.52 -27.38 11.21
N ALA A 40 18.28 -27.11 11.62
CA ALA A 40 17.12 -27.22 10.73
C ALA A 40 17.20 -26.28 9.53
N ILE A 41 17.64 -25.03 9.73
CA ILE A 41 17.87 -24.06 8.65
C ILE A 41 18.95 -24.55 7.69
N GLN A 42 20.06 -25.06 8.21
CA GLN A 42 21.15 -25.62 7.40
C GLN A 42 20.66 -26.79 6.55
N LEU A 43 19.90 -27.72 7.13
CA LEU A 43 19.33 -28.85 6.41
C LEU A 43 18.33 -28.41 5.34
N ALA A 44 17.48 -27.42 5.65
CA ALA A 44 16.55 -26.85 4.67
C ALA A 44 17.29 -26.19 3.49
N ALA A 45 18.44 -25.56 3.74
CA ALA A 45 19.30 -24.97 2.72
C ALA A 45 19.95 -26.01 1.79
N LEU A 46 20.22 -27.22 2.28
CA LEU A 46 20.81 -28.31 1.48
C LEU A 46 19.90 -28.79 0.34
N GLY A 47 18.60 -28.49 0.39
CA GLY A 47 17.68 -28.68 -0.74
C GLY A 47 18.01 -27.82 -1.97
N LYS A 48 18.90 -26.82 -1.83
CA LYS A 48 19.39 -25.95 -2.92
C LYS A 48 18.28 -25.20 -3.65
N GLY A 49 17.22 -24.85 -2.92
CA GLY A 49 16.07 -24.10 -3.40
C GLY A 49 14.82 -24.96 -3.62
N SER A 50 13.77 -24.64 -2.88
CA SER A 50 12.52 -25.38 -2.78
C SER A 50 11.33 -24.47 -3.14
N LEU A 51 10.27 -25.06 -3.69
CA LEU A 51 9.03 -24.31 -3.99
C LEU A 51 8.32 -23.85 -2.72
N VAL A 52 8.30 -24.71 -1.70
CA VAL A 52 7.53 -24.49 -0.48
C VAL A 52 8.13 -25.26 0.69
N GLY A 53 8.03 -24.70 1.89
CA GLY A 53 8.32 -25.37 3.16
C GLY A 53 7.22 -25.12 4.19
N SER A 54 7.18 -25.94 5.24
CA SER A 54 6.25 -25.78 6.36
C SER A 54 6.98 -25.79 7.70
N ILE A 55 6.59 -24.88 8.59
CA ILE A 55 7.06 -24.82 9.98
C ILE A 55 5.84 -24.98 10.87
N ILE A 56 5.84 -26.00 11.74
CA ILE A 56 4.73 -26.29 12.64
C ILE A 56 5.16 -25.93 14.06
N THR A 57 4.68 -24.81 14.60
CA THR A 57 5.05 -24.35 15.94
C THR A 57 4.02 -23.37 16.51
N GLY A 58 3.77 -23.44 17.82
CA GLY A 58 3.02 -22.43 18.56
C GLY A 58 3.88 -21.27 19.10
N ASN A 59 5.20 -21.31 18.90
CA ASN A 59 6.14 -20.32 19.44
C ASN A 59 6.60 -19.34 18.35
N SER A 60 6.33 -18.04 18.56
CA SER A 60 6.66 -16.96 17.62
C SER A 60 8.15 -16.78 17.38
N ASP A 61 9.00 -17.01 18.39
CA ASP A 61 10.44 -16.82 18.28
C ASP A 61 11.06 -17.91 17.39
N ILE A 62 10.61 -19.15 17.56
CA ILE A 62 10.99 -20.29 16.72
C ILE A 62 10.53 -20.05 15.28
N ALA A 63 9.26 -19.63 15.10
CA ALA A 63 8.72 -19.31 13.78
C ALA A 63 9.53 -18.21 13.10
N THR A 64 9.91 -17.16 13.83
CA THR A 64 10.69 -16.03 13.30
C THR A 64 12.08 -16.48 12.86
N ARG A 65 12.83 -17.18 13.72
CA ARG A 65 14.19 -17.64 13.41
C ARG A 65 14.22 -18.58 12.22
N LEU A 66 13.37 -19.62 12.22
CA LEU A 66 13.29 -20.57 11.11
C LEU A 66 12.83 -19.89 9.81
N SER A 67 11.85 -18.98 9.87
CA SER A 67 11.36 -18.29 8.67
C SER A 67 12.43 -17.41 8.05
N ILE A 68 13.11 -16.57 8.85
CA ILE A 68 14.17 -15.70 8.35
C ILE A 68 15.34 -16.52 7.80
N GLY A 69 15.74 -17.58 8.51
CA GLY A 69 16.86 -18.43 8.09
C GLY A 69 16.56 -19.27 6.84
N ALA A 70 15.33 -19.75 6.67
CA ALA A 70 14.97 -20.65 5.58
C ALA A 70 14.37 -19.95 4.34
N ALA A 71 13.84 -18.72 4.46
CA ALA A 71 13.14 -18.04 3.37
C ALA A 71 14.00 -17.81 2.13
N ALA A 72 15.31 -17.60 2.27
CA ALA A 72 16.23 -17.46 1.13
C ALA A 72 16.27 -18.72 0.23
N TYR A 73 15.79 -19.85 0.72
CA TYR A 73 15.78 -21.13 0.02
C TYR A 73 14.37 -21.60 -0.36
N HIS A 74 13.31 -20.87 -0.01
CA HIS A 74 11.92 -21.28 -0.25
C HIS A 74 11.12 -20.13 -0.86
N GLY A 75 10.39 -20.36 -1.95
CA GLY A 75 9.51 -19.31 -2.48
C GLY A 75 8.24 -19.10 -1.65
N ARG A 76 7.86 -20.07 -0.80
CA ARG A 76 6.77 -19.93 0.17
C ARG A 76 7.03 -20.72 1.45
N LEU A 77 6.70 -20.14 2.60
CA LEU A 77 6.68 -20.84 3.88
C LEU A 77 5.26 -20.83 4.46
N LEU A 78 4.76 -22.00 4.86
CA LEU A 78 3.54 -22.14 5.65
C LEU A 78 3.89 -22.29 7.13
N ILE A 79 3.52 -21.31 7.95
CA ILE A 79 3.63 -21.41 9.41
C ILE A 79 2.29 -21.90 9.96
N LEU A 80 2.27 -23.10 10.51
CA LEU A 80 1.04 -23.76 10.96
C LEU A 80 1.04 -23.93 12.48
N ASN A 81 -0.08 -23.57 13.10
CA ASN A 81 -0.34 -23.79 14.53
C ASN A 81 -1.83 -24.06 14.77
N SER A 82 -2.23 -24.24 16.02
CA SER A 82 -3.62 -24.56 16.38
C SER A 82 -4.63 -23.44 16.06
N SER A 83 -4.20 -22.17 15.95
CA SER A 83 -5.11 -21.06 15.67
C SER A 83 -5.46 -20.94 14.19
N CYS A 84 -4.55 -21.26 13.28
CA CYS A 84 -4.81 -21.18 11.84
C CYS A 84 -5.13 -22.53 11.17
N ALA A 85 -4.86 -23.67 11.82
CA ALA A 85 -5.03 -24.98 11.20
C ALA A 85 -6.45 -25.31 10.72
N LYS A 86 -7.50 -24.75 11.37
CA LYS A 86 -8.90 -25.04 11.02
C LYS A 86 -9.32 -24.49 9.65
N GLU A 87 -8.73 -23.38 9.24
CA GLU A 87 -9.09 -22.66 8.01
C GLU A 87 -7.91 -22.55 7.04
N SER A 88 -6.81 -23.25 7.34
CA SER A 88 -5.64 -23.30 6.46
C SER A 88 -6.00 -23.99 5.15
N THR A 89 -5.57 -23.39 4.04
CA THR A 89 -5.66 -24.01 2.71
C THR A 89 -4.65 -25.16 2.53
N GLY A 90 -3.74 -25.34 3.50
CA GLY A 90 -2.73 -26.39 3.52
C GLY A 90 -1.49 -26.09 2.67
N HIS A 91 -0.52 -27.00 2.74
CA HIS A 91 0.75 -26.88 2.01
C HIS A 91 0.56 -26.99 0.48
N GLY A 92 -0.29 -27.92 0.03
CA GLY A 92 -0.45 -28.30 -1.38
C GLY A 92 -1.35 -27.39 -2.22
N SER A 93 -1.90 -26.31 -1.65
CA SER A 93 -2.84 -25.41 -2.33
C SER A 93 -2.17 -24.04 -2.59
N PRO A 94 -1.47 -23.84 -3.72
CA PRO A 94 -0.93 -22.52 -4.07
C PRO A 94 -2.07 -21.53 -4.33
N LEU A 95 -2.01 -20.35 -3.70
CA LEU A 95 -3.09 -19.36 -3.77
C LEU A 95 -2.81 -18.29 -4.84
N PRO A 96 -3.80 -17.87 -5.65
CA PRO A 96 -3.60 -16.94 -6.79
C PRO A 96 -2.86 -15.63 -6.48
N HIS A 97 -2.99 -15.14 -5.25
CA HIS A 97 -2.40 -13.88 -4.78
C HIS A 97 -1.03 -14.06 -4.12
N LEU A 98 -0.61 -15.30 -3.82
CA LEU A 98 0.71 -15.63 -3.28
C LEU A 98 1.63 -16.06 -4.41
N ILE A 99 2.94 -15.80 -4.25
CA ILE A 99 3.96 -16.26 -5.19
C ILE A 99 3.99 -17.79 -5.16
N HIS A 100 4.01 -18.40 -6.35
CA HIS A 100 4.32 -19.81 -6.56
C HIS A 100 5.60 -19.91 -7.37
N GLY A 101 6.69 -20.33 -6.74
CA GLY A 101 8.01 -20.32 -7.34
C GLY A 101 9.05 -20.64 -6.30
N GLY A 102 10.33 -20.59 -6.65
CA GLY A 102 11.41 -20.79 -5.70
C GLY A 102 12.78 -20.68 -6.35
N PRO A 103 13.82 -20.35 -5.57
CA PRO A 103 15.17 -20.20 -6.08
C PRO A 103 15.79 -21.55 -6.48
N GLY A 104 16.94 -21.51 -7.16
CA GLY A 104 17.79 -22.69 -7.37
C GLY A 104 17.07 -23.85 -8.04
N ARG A 105 17.04 -25.03 -7.39
CA ARG A 105 16.45 -26.26 -7.93
C ARG A 105 14.95 -26.12 -8.25
N ALA A 106 14.24 -25.24 -7.56
CA ALA A 106 12.84 -24.94 -7.83
C ALA A 106 12.61 -24.12 -9.12
N GLY A 107 13.66 -23.73 -9.84
CA GLY A 107 13.61 -23.14 -11.18
C GLY A 107 14.05 -21.68 -11.24
N GLY A 108 14.09 -20.97 -10.11
CA GLY A 108 14.50 -19.56 -10.04
C GLY A 108 13.44 -18.58 -10.54
N SER A 109 12.25 -19.06 -10.91
CA SER A 109 11.14 -18.26 -11.43
C SER A 109 10.02 -18.08 -10.40
N GLU A 110 9.13 -17.14 -10.69
CA GLU A 110 7.90 -16.87 -9.96
C GLU A 110 6.70 -16.99 -10.90
N GLU A 111 5.61 -17.55 -10.40
CA GLU A 111 4.29 -17.58 -11.02
C GLU A 111 3.24 -17.07 -10.01
N MET A 112 2.02 -16.80 -10.49
CA MET A 112 0.93 -16.32 -9.65
C MET A 112 1.28 -14.96 -8.99
N GLY A 113 1.17 -14.80 -7.67
CA GLY A 113 1.58 -13.57 -6.99
C GLY A 113 0.71 -12.35 -7.29
N GLY A 114 -0.56 -12.56 -7.65
CA GLY A 114 -1.52 -11.50 -7.97
C GLY A 114 -1.06 -10.65 -9.17
N VAL A 115 -0.95 -9.33 -8.98
CA VAL A 115 -0.51 -8.42 -10.04
C VAL A 115 0.94 -8.69 -10.50
N ARG A 116 1.78 -9.34 -9.68
CA ARG A 116 3.16 -9.67 -10.08
C ARG A 116 3.17 -10.65 -11.26
N GLY A 117 2.31 -11.66 -11.24
CA GLY A 117 2.17 -12.63 -12.34
C GLY A 117 1.82 -11.99 -13.67
N VAL A 118 1.00 -10.93 -13.65
CA VAL A 118 0.63 -10.17 -14.86
C VAL A 118 1.84 -9.45 -15.46
N LYS A 119 2.74 -8.93 -14.63
CA LYS A 119 3.92 -8.16 -15.07
C LYS A 119 4.87 -8.98 -15.96
N HIS A 120 4.93 -10.31 -15.80
CA HIS A 120 5.72 -11.17 -16.69
C HIS A 120 5.23 -11.17 -18.15
N TYR A 121 3.95 -10.84 -18.37
CA TYR A 121 3.33 -10.75 -19.69
C TYR A 121 3.26 -9.32 -20.23
N MET A 122 3.84 -8.35 -19.50
CA MET A 122 3.88 -6.95 -19.90
C MET A 122 5.32 -6.51 -20.18
N GLN A 123 5.51 -5.66 -21.19
CA GLN A 123 6.78 -4.98 -21.38
C GLN A 123 6.82 -3.72 -20.52
N HIS A 124 7.68 -3.70 -19.51
CA HIS A 124 7.93 -2.49 -18.74
C HIS A 124 8.87 -1.56 -19.51
N THR A 125 8.46 -0.31 -19.66
CA THR A 125 9.25 0.72 -20.36
C THR A 125 9.35 1.95 -19.48
N ALA A 126 10.56 2.39 -19.18
CA ALA A 126 10.79 3.67 -18.51
C ALA A 126 10.64 4.79 -19.55
N ILE A 127 9.58 5.59 -19.42
CA ILE A 127 9.30 6.73 -20.32
C ILE A 127 9.70 8.01 -19.57
N GLN A 128 10.51 8.85 -20.21
CA GLN A 128 10.92 10.14 -19.69
C GLN A 128 10.32 11.25 -20.55
N GLY A 129 9.94 12.37 -19.93
CA GLY A 129 9.32 13.50 -20.59
C GLY A 129 8.91 14.57 -19.59
N SER A 130 8.33 15.67 -20.08
CA SER A 130 7.69 16.65 -19.20
C SER A 130 6.47 16.05 -18.50
N PRO A 131 6.06 16.59 -17.34
CA PRO A 131 4.86 16.13 -16.64
C PRO A 131 3.60 16.11 -17.53
N ASP A 132 3.41 17.13 -18.37
CA ASP A 132 2.29 17.19 -19.31
C ASP A 132 2.28 16.03 -20.30
N MET A 133 3.45 15.71 -20.88
CA MET A 133 3.58 14.59 -21.82
C MET A 133 3.33 13.27 -21.12
N LEU A 134 3.88 13.08 -19.92
CA LEU A 134 3.67 11.87 -19.14
C LEU A 134 2.21 11.72 -18.69
N THR A 135 1.54 12.82 -18.34
CA THR A 135 0.09 12.83 -18.04
C THR A 135 -0.72 12.38 -19.24
N ALA A 136 -0.43 12.94 -20.43
CA ALA A 136 -1.12 12.57 -21.67
C ALA A 136 -0.88 11.10 -22.05
N ILE A 137 0.34 10.58 -21.88
CA ILE A 137 0.70 9.19 -22.21
C ILE A 137 0.08 8.20 -21.23
N THR A 138 0.10 8.52 -19.92
CA THR A 138 -0.30 7.56 -18.87
C THR A 138 -1.79 7.64 -18.52
N GLY A 139 -2.50 8.70 -18.91
CA GLY A 139 -3.87 8.93 -18.50
C GLY A 139 -4.01 9.17 -16.99
N SER A 140 -2.96 9.68 -16.34
CA SER A 140 -2.95 10.05 -14.93
C SER A 140 -2.20 11.36 -14.75
N TRP A 141 -2.82 12.34 -14.09
CA TRP A 141 -2.21 13.63 -13.85
C TRP A 141 -0.97 13.50 -12.96
N MET A 142 0.12 14.12 -13.40
CA MET A 142 1.37 14.19 -12.65
C MET A 142 1.60 15.60 -12.12
N GLN A 143 2.19 15.69 -10.93
CA GLN A 143 2.60 16.96 -10.37
C GLN A 143 3.53 17.73 -11.33
N GLY A 144 3.28 19.02 -11.48
CA GLY A 144 3.96 19.88 -12.45
C GLY A 144 3.30 19.93 -13.83
N SER A 145 2.26 19.12 -14.08
CA SER A 145 1.45 19.24 -15.30
C SER A 145 0.51 20.45 -15.19
N GLN A 146 0.14 21.00 -16.33
CA GLN A 146 -0.83 22.09 -16.42
C GLN A 146 -2.16 21.68 -15.81
N ARG A 147 -2.74 22.60 -15.06
CA ARG A 147 -4.07 22.48 -14.48
C ARG A 147 -5.09 23.11 -15.41
N LYS A 148 -6.21 22.43 -15.59
CA LYS A 148 -7.36 22.90 -16.38
C LYS A 148 -8.37 23.50 -15.43
N ILE A 149 -8.26 24.80 -15.22
CA ILE A 149 -9.23 25.57 -14.44
C ILE A 149 -10.26 26.12 -15.42
N ASP A 150 -11.53 25.84 -15.17
CA ASP A 150 -12.64 26.32 -15.97
C ASP A 150 -13.65 27.09 -15.10
N SER A 151 -14.75 27.51 -15.72
CA SER A 151 -15.81 28.26 -15.04
C SER A 151 -16.73 27.38 -14.19
N VAL A 152 -16.62 26.04 -14.28
CA VAL A 152 -17.51 25.07 -13.63
C VAL A 152 -16.71 24.21 -12.66
N HIS A 153 -16.97 24.38 -11.37
CA HIS A 153 -16.31 23.60 -10.31
C HIS A 153 -16.30 22.08 -10.64
N PRO A 154 -15.16 21.37 -10.54
CA PRO A 154 -15.06 19.97 -10.96
C PRO A 154 -16.08 19.03 -10.32
N PHE A 155 -16.45 19.22 -9.04
CA PHE A 155 -17.49 18.42 -8.37
C PHE A 155 -18.90 18.60 -8.93
N LYS A 156 -19.13 19.58 -9.81
CA LYS A 156 -20.42 19.77 -10.50
C LYS A 156 -20.52 18.99 -11.81
N LYS A 157 -19.42 18.35 -12.24
CA LYS A 157 -19.33 17.62 -13.51
C LYS A 157 -19.55 16.13 -13.33
N HIS A 158 -20.33 15.53 -14.21
CA HIS A 158 -20.47 14.08 -14.27
C HIS A 158 -19.16 13.42 -14.69
N PHE A 159 -19.05 12.12 -14.44
CA PHE A 159 -17.85 11.34 -14.74
C PHE A 159 -17.40 11.48 -16.20
N LYS A 160 -18.32 11.57 -17.16
CA LYS A 160 -17.99 11.72 -18.59
C LYS A 160 -17.49 13.12 -18.96
N GLU A 161 -17.89 14.14 -18.21
CA GLU A 161 -17.55 15.55 -18.45
C GLU A 161 -16.23 15.96 -17.78
N LEU A 162 -15.77 15.16 -16.81
CA LEU A 162 -14.49 15.36 -16.14
C LEU A 162 -13.33 14.97 -17.03
N ASP A 163 -12.38 15.88 -17.21
CA ASP A 163 -11.08 15.57 -17.81
C ASP A 163 -10.01 15.42 -16.73
N ILE A 164 -9.02 14.55 -17.02
CA ILE A 164 -7.78 14.53 -16.26
C ILE A 164 -7.13 15.92 -16.35
N GLY A 165 -6.72 16.42 -15.18
CA GLY A 165 -6.20 17.76 -14.98
C GLY A 165 -7.26 18.83 -14.71
N ASN A 166 -8.57 18.53 -14.72
CA ASN A 166 -9.56 19.50 -14.23
C ASN A 166 -9.29 19.84 -12.76
N SER A 167 -9.21 21.12 -12.45
CA SER A 167 -8.76 21.57 -11.13
C SER A 167 -9.61 22.70 -10.58
N VAL A 168 -9.69 22.76 -9.26
CA VAL A 168 -10.00 23.97 -8.51
C VAL A 168 -8.76 24.39 -7.73
N VAL A 169 -8.46 25.68 -7.77
CA VAL A 169 -7.48 26.33 -6.90
C VAL A 169 -8.28 27.27 -6.02
N THR A 170 -8.27 27.02 -4.72
CA THR A 170 -9.13 27.73 -3.77
C THR A 170 -8.59 29.12 -3.47
N GLU A 171 -9.42 29.95 -2.86
CA GLU A 171 -8.91 31.12 -2.14
C GLU A 171 -8.00 30.68 -0.98
N LYS A 172 -7.13 31.59 -0.54
CA LYS A 172 -6.29 31.39 0.64
C LYS A 172 -7.13 31.53 1.91
N ARG A 173 -6.84 30.69 2.92
CA ARG A 173 -7.40 30.79 4.26
C ARG A 173 -6.28 30.93 5.27
N THR A 174 -6.29 32.01 6.05
CA THR A 174 -5.39 32.18 7.19
C THR A 174 -5.75 31.19 8.30
N ILE A 175 -4.76 30.52 8.86
CA ILE A 175 -4.90 29.64 10.01
C ILE A 175 -4.68 30.45 11.28
N THR A 176 -5.64 30.45 12.20
CA THR A 176 -5.50 31.22 13.46
C THR A 176 -5.26 30.31 14.66
N LEU A 177 -4.90 30.90 15.80
CA LEU A 177 -4.76 30.16 17.05
C LEU A 177 -6.10 29.60 17.52
N GLU A 178 -7.16 30.38 17.32
CA GLU A 178 -8.53 30.02 17.65
C GLU A 178 -9.02 28.82 16.84
N ASP A 179 -8.63 28.71 15.56
CA ASP A 179 -8.91 27.53 14.74
C ASP A 179 -8.31 26.26 15.36
N ILE A 180 -7.05 26.35 15.79
CA ILE A 180 -6.30 25.24 16.38
C ILE A 180 -6.95 24.81 17.70
N GLU A 181 -7.31 25.76 18.56
CA GLU A 181 -7.97 25.49 19.83
C GLU A 181 -9.38 24.93 19.62
N ALA A 182 -10.16 25.50 18.70
CA ALA A 182 -11.50 25.03 18.39
C ALA A 182 -11.48 23.60 17.84
N PHE A 183 -10.52 23.27 16.97
CA PHE A 183 -10.37 21.90 16.49
C PHE A 183 -9.91 20.94 17.59
N ALA A 184 -9.03 21.37 18.51
CA ALA A 184 -8.63 20.57 19.66
C ALA A 184 -9.81 20.25 20.59
N GLU A 185 -10.70 21.22 20.83
CA GLU A 185 -11.91 21.00 21.62
C GLU A 185 -12.92 20.10 20.90
N LEU A 186 -13.09 20.28 19.58
CA LEU A 186 -14.01 19.48 18.77
C LEU A 186 -13.56 18.02 18.63
N SER A 187 -12.28 17.80 18.31
CA SER A 187 -11.71 16.48 18.03
C SER A 187 -11.27 15.74 19.30
N GLY A 188 -11.03 16.46 20.39
CA GLY A 188 -10.40 15.95 21.61
C GLY A 188 -8.88 15.83 21.53
N ASP A 189 -8.26 16.13 20.38
CA ASP A 189 -6.80 16.12 20.23
C ASP A 189 -6.18 17.39 20.84
N LYS A 190 -5.82 17.30 22.12
CA LYS A 190 -5.14 18.36 22.88
C LYS A 190 -3.64 18.13 22.97
N PHE A 191 -3.03 17.52 21.96
CA PHE A 191 -1.58 17.28 21.93
C PHE A 191 -0.78 18.57 22.16
N TYR A 192 0.31 18.46 22.93
CA TYR A 192 1.03 19.64 23.46
C TYR A 192 1.52 20.58 22.36
N ALA A 193 1.89 20.06 21.18
CA ALA A 193 2.38 20.87 20.06
C ALA A 193 1.30 21.81 19.50
N HIS A 194 0.03 21.58 19.80
CA HIS A 194 -1.09 22.41 19.37
C HIS A 194 -1.61 23.34 20.47
N MET A 195 -1.35 23.02 21.75
CA MET A 195 -2.03 23.62 22.90
C MET A 195 -1.11 24.28 23.94
N ASP A 196 0.18 23.93 24.00
CA ASP A 196 1.14 24.47 24.96
C ASP A 196 2.32 25.11 24.24
N GLU A 197 2.37 26.44 24.26
CA GLU A 197 3.40 27.24 23.61
C GLU A 197 4.81 26.97 24.15
N ALA A 198 4.95 26.82 25.46
CA ALA A 198 6.24 26.58 26.08
C ALA A 198 6.73 25.16 25.78
N ALA A 199 5.83 24.17 25.75
CA ALA A 199 6.17 22.80 25.39
C ALA A 199 6.48 22.66 23.89
N ALA A 200 5.70 23.31 23.03
CA ALA A 200 5.94 23.31 21.58
C ALA A 200 7.32 23.90 21.23
N LYS A 201 7.71 25.02 21.86
CA LYS A 201 9.06 25.62 21.68
C LYS A 201 10.22 24.76 22.20
N ARG A 202 9.97 23.84 23.13
CA ARG A 202 11.00 22.89 23.59
C ARG A 202 11.17 21.72 22.62
N ASN A 203 10.25 21.53 21.67
CA ASN A 203 10.37 20.50 20.66
C ASN A 203 11.49 20.87 19.67
N PRO A 204 12.37 19.93 19.28
CA PRO A 204 13.47 20.21 18.36
C PRO A 204 13.04 20.57 16.92
N PHE A 205 11.76 20.39 16.57
CA PHE A 205 11.24 20.58 15.22
C PHE A 205 10.30 21.78 15.05
N PHE A 206 9.81 22.38 16.15
CA PHE A 206 8.78 23.42 16.09
C PHE A 206 9.23 24.71 16.77
N GLU A 207 8.88 25.84 16.17
CA GLU A 207 9.21 27.17 16.69
C GLU A 207 8.14 27.72 17.65
N GLY A 208 7.02 27.02 17.78
CA GLY A 208 5.83 27.41 18.53
C GLY A 208 4.70 26.41 18.31
N ARG A 209 3.50 26.75 18.77
CA ARG A 209 2.32 25.93 18.48
C ARG A 209 2.07 25.83 16.97
N VAL A 210 1.74 24.64 16.50
CA VAL A 210 1.42 24.34 15.10
C VAL A 210 -0.02 23.89 14.96
N ALA A 211 -0.59 23.96 13.78
CA ALA A 211 -1.93 23.45 13.48
C ALA A 211 -1.96 21.92 13.42
N HIS A 212 -3.09 21.31 13.77
CA HIS A 212 -3.28 19.86 13.61
C HIS A 212 -3.27 19.49 12.13
N GLY A 213 -2.54 18.44 11.76
CA GLY A 213 -2.59 17.93 10.39
C GLY A 213 -4.02 17.56 9.96
N TYR A 214 -4.81 16.93 10.84
CA TYR A 214 -6.21 16.59 10.55
C TYR A 214 -7.14 17.80 10.46
N PHE A 215 -6.83 18.87 11.18
CA PHE A 215 -7.52 20.15 10.96
C PHE A 215 -7.28 20.65 9.54
N LEU A 216 -6.02 20.64 9.06
CA LEU A 216 -5.69 21.07 7.70
C LEU A 216 -6.44 20.24 6.63
N VAL A 217 -6.54 18.92 6.80
CA VAL A 217 -7.31 18.06 5.88
C VAL A 217 -8.81 18.40 5.92
N SER A 218 -9.37 18.60 7.11
CA SER A 218 -10.80 18.91 7.30
C SER A 218 -11.15 20.28 6.73
N MET A 219 -10.30 21.28 6.99
CA MET A 219 -10.40 22.64 6.48
C MET A 219 -10.25 22.66 4.95
N ALA A 220 -9.30 21.91 4.40
CA ALA A 220 -9.13 21.81 2.95
C ALA A 220 -10.38 21.25 2.28
N ALA A 221 -11.00 20.20 2.83
CA ALA A 221 -12.28 19.69 2.34
C ALA A 221 -13.36 20.78 2.34
N GLY A 222 -13.43 21.61 3.39
CA GLY A 222 -14.31 22.77 3.43
C GLY A 222 -14.06 23.82 2.33
N LEU A 223 -12.86 23.84 1.72
CA LEU A 223 -12.50 24.77 0.65
C LEU A 223 -12.73 24.21 -0.76
N PHE A 224 -12.49 22.91 -1.01
CA PHE A 224 -12.63 22.31 -2.35
C PHE A 224 -13.93 21.54 -2.59
N VAL A 225 -14.69 21.19 -1.53
CA VAL A 225 -15.94 20.44 -1.71
C VAL A 225 -17.05 21.40 -2.14
N TRP A 226 -17.73 21.07 -3.24
CA TRP A 226 -18.97 21.76 -3.62
C TRP A 226 -20.12 21.34 -2.68
N PRO A 227 -20.84 22.27 -2.04
CA PRO A 227 -21.80 21.93 -0.98
C PRO A 227 -23.16 21.46 -1.49
N ASP A 228 -23.59 21.90 -2.68
CA ASP A 228 -24.90 21.53 -3.20
C ASP A 228 -24.90 20.12 -3.79
N GLU A 229 -26.10 19.53 -3.88
CA GLU A 229 -26.30 18.25 -4.57
C GLU A 229 -25.70 18.29 -5.99
N GLY A 230 -25.00 17.22 -6.34
CA GLY A 230 -24.28 17.11 -7.59
C GLY A 230 -23.88 15.68 -7.91
N PRO A 231 -23.08 15.48 -8.96
CA PRO A 231 -22.72 14.16 -9.45
C PRO A 231 -21.77 13.37 -8.56
N VAL A 232 -21.11 14.01 -7.59
CA VAL A 232 -20.26 13.31 -6.61
C VAL A 232 -21.14 12.60 -5.59
N LEU A 233 -21.15 11.27 -5.63
CA LEU A 233 -22.03 10.42 -4.81
C LEU A 233 -21.45 10.17 -3.43
N ALA A 234 -20.14 9.95 -3.35
CA ALA A 234 -19.45 9.66 -2.10
C ALA A 234 -17.99 10.04 -2.19
N ASN A 235 -17.47 10.68 -1.15
CA ASN A 235 -16.05 10.73 -0.85
C ASN A 235 -15.77 9.60 0.17
N TYR A 236 -15.15 8.51 -0.29
CA TYR A 236 -15.10 7.26 0.47
C TYR A 236 -13.71 6.93 1.02
N GLY A 237 -12.68 7.67 0.61
CA GLY A 237 -11.32 7.33 0.99
C GLY A 237 -10.30 8.40 0.67
N MET A 238 -9.14 8.23 1.30
CA MET A 238 -7.97 9.06 1.10
C MET A 238 -6.73 8.17 1.09
N ASP A 239 -5.86 8.37 0.10
CA ASP A 239 -4.59 7.66 -0.03
C ASP A 239 -3.41 8.62 0.15
N ASN A 240 -2.26 8.08 0.53
CA ASN A 240 -0.96 8.76 0.46
C ASN A 240 -0.85 10.10 1.23
N LEU A 241 -1.65 10.31 2.29
CA LEU A 241 -1.56 11.53 3.10
C LEU A 241 -0.18 11.70 3.72
N ARG A 242 0.45 12.86 3.44
CA ARG A 242 1.71 13.29 4.04
C ARG A 242 1.59 14.76 4.45
N PHE A 243 2.18 15.07 5.60
CA PHE A 243 2.41 16.42 6.09
C PHE A 243 3.90 16.73 5.91
N SER A 244 4.22 17.66 5.04
CA SER A 244 5.59 17.96 4.61
C SER A 244 6.24 19.02 5.49
N SER A 245 5.46 20.03 5.89
CA SER A 245 5.92 21.15 6.71
C SER A 245 4.87 21.49 7.78
N PRO A 246 5.30 21.91 8.99
CA PRO A 246 4.36 22.43 9.98
C PRO A 246 3.68 23.70 9.47
N VAL A 247 2.44 23.92 9.93
CA VAL A 247 1.67 25.15 9.66
C VAL A 247 1.50 25.88 10.98
N TYR A 248 1.87 27.15 11.02
CA TYR A 248 1.82 28.00 12.21
C TYR A 248 0.60 28.94 12.16
N PRO A 249 0.13 29.42 13.33
CA PRO A 249 -0.82 30.53 13.38
C PRO A 249 -0.30 31.73 12.57
N GLY A 250 -1.14 32.25 11.67
CA GLY A 250 -0.82 33.31 10.73
C GLY A 250 -0.46 32.84 9.32
N ASP A 251 -0.16 31.55 9.13
CA ASP A 251 0.07 31.00 7.79
C ASP A 251 -1.22 31.03 6.95
N GLU A 252 -1.06 31.28 5.65
CA GLU A 252 -2.15 31.26 4.69
C GLU A 252 -2.08 30.00 3.83
N ILE A 253 -3.12 29.18 3.87
CA ILE A 253 -3.17 27.93 3.12
C ILE A 253 -4.09 28.06 1.91
N GLN A 254 -3.59 27.65 0.75
CA GLN A 254 -4.35 27.45 -0.48
C GLN A 254 -4.40 25.97 -0.83
N VAL A 255 -5.55 25.49 -1.32
CA VAL A 255 -5.71 24.12 -1.78
C VAL A 255 -5.74 24.07 -3.31
N GLN A 256 -4.96 23.16 -3.87
CA GLN A 256 -4.97 22.80 -5.28
C GLN A 256 -5.54 21.38 -5.39
N PHE A 257 -6.72 21.26 -5.96
CA PHE A 257 -7.47 20.00 -6.03
C PHE A 257 -7.72 19.64 -7.49
N THR A 258 -7.14 18.53 -7.97
CA THR A 258 -7.01 18.21 -9.40
C THR A 258 -7.44 16.79 -9.72
N CYS A 259 -8.29 16.60 -10.73
CA CYS A 259 -8.70 15.29 -11.24
C CYS A 259 -7.47 14.53 -11.74
N LYS A 260 -7.03 13.54 -10.97
CA LYS A 260 -5.79 12.80 -11.19
C LYS A 260 -5.99 11.62 -12.12
N GLN A 261 -6.97 10.78 -11.80
CA GLN A 261 -7.22 9.56 -12.55
C GLN A 261 -8.71 9.25 -12.52
N LYS A 262 -9.18 8.61 -13.59
CA LYS A 262 -10.55 8.13 -13.73
C LYS A 262 -10.55 6.63 -14.01
N VAL A 263 -11.38 5.88 -13.30
CA VAL A 263 -11.61 4.46 -13.56
C VAL A 263 -13.09 4.28 -13.86
N ASN A 264 -13.39 3.87 -15.09
CA ASN A 264 -14.75 3.57 -15.52
C ASN A 264 -15.14 2.17 -15.03
N ARG A 265 -16.17 2.06 -14.18
CA ARG A 265 -16.74 0.76 -13.79
C ARG A 265 -17.83 0.36 -14.78
N GLU A 266 -17.53 -0.41 -15.81
CA GLU A 266 -18.43 -0.62 -16.95
C GLU A 266 -19.86 -1.05 -16.58
N ASN A 267 -20.03 -1.86 -15.54
CA ASN A 267 -21.32 -2.42 -15.10
C ASN A 267 -22.05 -1.57 -14.03
N GLU A 268 -21.59 -0.34 -13.78
CA GLU A 268 -22.14 0.54 -12.74
C GLU A 268 -22.55 1.90 -13.35
N ASP A 269 -23.49 2.60 -12.70
CA ASP A 269 -23.93 3.94 -13.10
C ASP A 269 -22.97 5.05 -12.63
N TYR A 270 -21.86 4.70 -11.99
CA TYR A 270 -20.82 5.62 -11.51
C TYR A 270 -19.43 5.14 -11.91
N GLY A 271 -18.47 6.08 -11.93
CA GLY A 271 -17.05 5.80 -12.03
C GLY A 271 -16.31 6.25 -10.78
N GLU A 272 -15.07 5.78 -10.65
CA GLU A 272 -14.17 6.25 -9.59
C GLU A 272 -13.30 7.37 -10.12
N VAL A 273 -13.19 8.45 -9.34
CA VAL A 273 -12.28 9.56 -9.62
C VAL A 273 -11.34 9.72 -8.44
N ARG A 274 -10.04 9.68 -8.73
CA ARG A 274 -8.96 10.01 -7.80
C ARG A 274 -8.56 11.46 -8.02
N TRP A 275 -8.38 12.21 -6.95
CA TRP A 275 -8.04 13.62 -7.00
C TRP A 275 -6.73 13.88 -6.29
N ASP A 276 -5.78 14.52 -6.95
CA ASP A 276 -4.56 15.02 -6.33
C ASP A 276 -4.88 16.29 -5.55
N THR A 277 -4.63 16.28 -4.25
CA THR A 277 -4.86 17.41 -3.35
C THR A 277 -3.53 17.86 -2.78
N THR A 278 -3.16 19.11 -3.08
CA THR A 278 -1.93 19.73 -2.58
C THR A 278 -2.30 21.00 -1.82
N LEU A 279 -1.88 21.10 -0.57
CA LEU A 279 -1.97 22.31 0.23
C LEU A 279 -0.63 23.04 0.15
N ILE A 280 -0.66 24.33 -0.17
CA ILE A 280 0.52 25.19 -0.20
C ILE A 280 0.35 26.37 0.75
N ASN A 281 1.45 26.86 1.32
CA ASN A 281 1.48 28.05 2.15
C ASN A 281 1.67 29.34 1.33
N GLN A 282 1.81 30.47 2.02
CA GLN A 282 2.08 31.79 1.43
C GLN A 282 3.38 31.89 0.61
N ASN A 283 4.32 30.95 0.81
CA ASN A 283 5.60 30.88 0.12
C ASN A 283 5.61 29.86 -1.04
N ASP A 284 4.44 29.36 -1.44
CA ASP A 284 4.26 28.30 -2.43
C ASP A 284 4.91 26.95 -2.05
N GLU A 285 5.19 26.75 -0.76
CA GLU A 285 5.73 25.49 -0.24
C GLU A 285 4.61 24.50 0.08
N VAL A 286 4.79 23.23 -0.31
CA VAL A 286 3.82 22.18 -0.01
C VAL A 286 3.83 21.87 1.48
N VAL A 287 2.68 22.04 2.14
CA VAL A 287 2.51 21.71 3.57
C VAL A 287 1.88 20.34 3.77
N ALA A 288 0.99 19.93 2.86
CA ALA A 288 0.40 18.60 2.86
C ALA A 288 0.01 18.18 1.45
N ASN A 289 0.07 16.87 1.19
CA ASN A 289 -0.39 16.29 -0.06
C ASN A 289 -1.07 14.93 0.17
N TYR A 290 -2.14 14.66 -0.57
CA TYR A 290 -2.90 13.43 -0.48
C TYR A 290 -3.78 13.21 -1.72
N ASP A 291 -4.22 11.98 -1.92
CA ASP A 291 -5.23 11.68 -2.93
C ASP A 291 -6.61 11.54 -2.26
N VAL A 292 -7.65 12.17 -2.81
CA VAL A 292 -9.05 11.94 -2.42
C VAL A 292 -9.70 10.95 -3.40
N LEU A 293 -10.49 10.00 -2.88
CA LEU A 293 -11.17 8.98 -3.67
C LEU A 293 -12.68 9.21 -3.64
N THR A 294 -13.26 9.44 -4.82
CA THR A 294 -14.70 9.71 -4.95
C THR A 294 -15.38 8.76 -5.92
N LEU A 295 -16.64 8.44 -5.64
CA LEU A 295 -17.58 7.88 -6.62
C LEU A 295 -18.33 9.02 -7.29
N VAL A 296 -18.33 9.06 -8.61
CA VAL A 296 -18.97 10.12 -9.40
C VAL A 296 -19.92 9.48 -10.41
N ALA A 297 -21.17 9.93 -10.42
CA ALA A 297 -22.18 9.47 -11.36
C ALA A 297 -21.70 9.67 -12.80
N LYS A 298 -21.84 8.64 -13.63
CA LYS A 298 -21.88 8.81 -15.08
C LYS A 298 -23.20 9.50 -15.35
N SER A 299 -23.21 10.53 -16.18
CA SER A 299 -24.45 11.22 -16.57
C SER A 299 -25.57 10.22 -16.85
N GLN A 300 -26.81 10.54 -16.44
CA GLN A 300 -27.98 9.87 -17.00
C GLN A 300 -27.97 9.93 -18.53
#